data_AF-A0A4Q3U969-F1
#
_entry.id   AF-A0A4Q3U969-F1
#
_cell.length_a   1.000
_cell.length_b   1.000
_cell.length_c   1.000
_cell.angle_alpha   90.00
_cell.angle_beta   90.00
_cell.angle_gamma   90.00
#
_symmetry.space_group_name_H-M   'P 1'
#
loop_
_entity.id
_entity.type
_entity.pdbx_description
1 polymer ?
#
loop_
_entity_poly.entity_id
_entity_poly.type
_entity_poly.pdbx_seq_one_letter_code
_entity_poly.pdbx_strand_id
1 'polypeptide(L)'
;MRMTILRPFLALIATFLSVLGFAGTLTVTSPTSGDYLGKSNTVTFNIAGASVQVKVTAVATPTSGSGSPVTFSTTVNPNNEGNVSGSLSINFGDSAPEGAYTLVVSAAEPNNTYATQTLNVIVDVTAPKFVELSPANGGFFRSILRVRARVEEANLENWRVRVNNQDIPNNTGSTDVISVDYDATGVTADGSQSVRITATDKAGNETVKTINLTLDRIRPTVQIVYPTSTTRLSVGGLVTVLVDISDASSSSVDKTGIDVIAKTLEGAYI
;
A
#
# COMPACT_ATOMS: atom_id res chain seq x y z
N MET A 1 77.29 5.59 -48.76
CA MET A 1 77.01 4.35 -48.00
C MET A 1 75.69 3.78 -48.50
N ARG A 2 75.79 2.72 -49.34
CA ARG A 2 74.89 1.56 -49.52
C ARG A 2 73.36 1.74 -49.35
N MET A 3 72.56 1.47 -50.40
CA MET A 3 71.78 0.21 -50.64
C MET A 3 70.49 0.16 -49.76
N THR A 4 69.26 -0.20 -50.14
CA THR A 4 68.71 -1.07 -51.20
C THR A 4 67.18 -0.85 -51.28
N ILE A 5 66.62 -1.23 -52.44
CA ILE A 5 65.23 -1.38 -52.89
C ILE A 5 64.32 -2.19 -51.93
N LEU A 6 63.01 -1.84 -51.82
CA LEU A 6 61.83 -2.74 -52.02
C LEU A 6 60.49 -2.01 -51.77
N ARG A 7 59.59 -1.97 -52.75
CA ARG A 7 58.12 -1.95 -52.54
C ARG A 7 57.69 -3.42 -52.48
N PRO A 8 56.75 -3.87 -51.63
CA PRO A 8 55.35 -3.88 -52.10
C PRO A 8 54.24 -3.97 -51.02
N PHE A 9 53.01 -4.06 -51.54
CA PHE A 9 51.87 -4.84 -51.04
C PHE A 9 50.80 -4.16 -50.17
N LEU A 10 49.69 -3.91 -50.87
CA LEU A 10 48.34 -3.68 -50.39
C LEU A 10 47.86 -4.93 -49.61
N ALA A 11 47.48 -4.77 -48.35
CA ALA A 11 46.73 -5.78 -47.60
C ALA A 11 45.42 -5.15 -47.11
N LEU A 12 44.38 -5.30 -47.92
CA LEU A 12 43.00 -5.04 -47.55
C LEU A 12 42.57 -6.16 -46.59
N ILE A 13 42.71 -5.94 -45.28
CA ILE A 13 42.12 -6.82 -44.28
C ILE A 13 40.64 -6.46 -44.19
N ALA A 14 39.82 -7.18 -44.95
CA ALA A 14 38.38 -7.21 -44.73
C ALA A 14 38.11 -8.11 -43.52
N THR A 15 38.04 -7.51 -42.33
CA THR A 15 37.40 -8.17 -41.19
C THR A 15 35.91 -8.25 -41.48
N PHE A 16 35.45 -9.42 -41.92
CA PHE A 16 34.04 -9.79 -41.84
C PHE A 16 33.69 -9.91 -40.35
N LEU A 17 33.27 -8.80 -39.75
CA LEU A 17 32.49 -8.86 -38.53
C LEU A 17 31.12 -9.39 -38.95
N SER A 18 30.90 -10.70 -38.77
CA SER A 18 29.57 -11.27 -38.86
C SER A 18 28.76 -10.69 -37.70
N VAL A 19 28.18 -9.51 -37.92
CA VAL A 19 27.04 -9.05 -37.14
C VAL A 19 25.96 -10.08 -37.47
N LEU A 20 25.68 -10.98 -36.53
CA LEU A 20 24.41 -11.71 -36.52
C LEU A 20 23.34 -10.63 -36.45
N GLY A 21 22.88 -10.18 -37.60
CA GLY A 21 21.76 -9.27 -37.71
C GLY A 21 20.54 -10.01 -37.22
N PHE A 22 20.07 -9.69 -36.01
CA PHE A 22 18.76 -10.13 -35.57
C PHE A 22 17.74 -9.59 -36.57
N ALA A 23 17.08 -10.48 -37.32
CA ALA A 23 16.15 -10.11 -38.38
C ALA A 23 14.87 -9.43 -37.84
N GLY A 24 14.62 -9.57 -36.53
CA GLY A 24 13.54 -8.92 -35.82
C GLY A 24 14.00 -8.20 -34.57
N THR A 25 13.11 -7.40 -33.99
CA THR A 25 13.36 -6.62 -32.77
C THR A 25 12.44 -7.07 -31.66
N LEU A 26 12.95 -7.07 -30.42
CA LEU A 26 12.19 -7.19 -29.20
C LEU A 26 12.38 -5.90 -28.41
N THR A 27 11.28 -5.24 -28.06
CA THR A 27 11.27 -4.06 -27.20
C THR A 27 10.38 -4.34 -25.99
N VAL A 28 10.88 -4.06 -24.79
CA VAL A 28 10.09 -4.13 -23.56
C VAL A 28 9.70 -2.70 -23.21
N THR A 29 8.40 -2.45 -23.06
CA THR A 29 7.85 -1.11 -22.77
C THR A 29 7.50 -0.94 -21.29
N SER A 30 7.30 -2.04 -20.57
CA SER A 30 7.13 -2.10 -19.12
C SER A 30 7.47 -3.52 -18.63
N PRO A 31 8.06 -3.72 -17.44
CA PRO A 31 8.63 -2.68 -16.59
C PRO A 31 9.87 -2.02 -17.22
N THR A 32 10.32 -0.92 -16.63
CA THR A 32 11.59 -0.25 -16.93
C THR A 32 12.63 -0.53 -15.84
N SER A 33 13.90 -0.19 -16.10
CA SER A 33 14.95 -0.40 -15.10
C SER A 33 14.75 0.54 -13.91
N GLY A 34 14.69 -0.03 -12.71
CA GLY A 34 14.43 0.66 -11.44
C GLY A 34 13.03 0.42 -10.87
N ASP A 35 12.13 -0.20 -11.65
CA ASP A 35 10.76 -0.44 -11.22
C ASP A 35 10.70 -1.49 -10.09
N TYR A 36 9.68 -1.33 -9.24
CA TYR A 36 9.34 -2.25 -8.17
C TYR A 36 8.31 -3.26 -8.69
N LEU A 37 8.52 -4.54 -8.38
CA LEU A 37 7.68 -5.64 -8.82
C LEU A 37 7.20 -6.43 -7.60
N GLY A 38 5.89 -6.60 -7.48
CA GLY A 38 5.27 -7.31 -6.37
C GLY A 38 4.56 -8.58 -6.79
N LYS A 39 3.37 -8.79 -6.25
CA LYS A 39 2.57 -10.02 -6.47
C LYS A 39 1.76 -10.00 -7.76
N SER A 40 1.63 -8.85 -8.40
CA SER A 40 0.89 -8.69 -9.65
C SER A 40 1.62 -7.73 -10.59
N ASN A 41 2.35 -8.28 -11.56
CA ASN A 41 3.06 -7.46 -12.53
C ASN A 41 2.95 -8.06 -13.93
N THR A 42 3.20 -7.23 -14.93
CA THR A 42 3.14 -7.62 -16.33
C THR A 42 4.31 -7.01 -17.09
N VAL A 43 5.02 -7.84 -17.85
CA VAL A 43 5.91 -7.36 -18.90
C VAL A 43 5.06 -7.05 -20.13
N THR A 44 5.07 -5.81 -20.61
CA THR A 44 4.53 -5.44 -21.92
C THR A 44 5.66 -5.28 -22.92
N PHE A 45 5.47 -5.83 -24.12
CA PHE A 45 6.52 -5.86 -25.13
C PHE A 45 5.96 -5.72 -26.54
N ASN A 46 6.80 -5.25 -27.45
CA ASN A 46 6.54 -5.31 -28.89
C ASN A 46 7.62 -6.13 -29.59
N ILE A 47 7.20 -6.94 -30.55
CA ILE A 47 8.08 -7.69 -31.45
C ILE A 47 7.79 -7.26 -32.88
N ALA A 48 8.84 -7.04 -33.68
CA ALA A 48 8.72 -6.82 -35.11
C ALA A 48 9.63 -7.80 -35.87
N GLY A 49 9.21 -8.21 -37.06
CA GLY A 49 9.95 -9.17 -37.90
C GLY A 49 9.72 -10.64 -37.52
N ALA A 50 8.64 -10.94 -36.80
CA ALA A 50 8.23 -12.31 -36.51
C ALA A 50 7.51 -12.94 -37.71
N SER A 51 7.83 -14.20 -37.99
CA SER A 51 7.27 -14.97 -39.11
C SER A 51 6.29 -16.04 -38.63
N VAL A 52 6.41 -16.49 -37.39
CA VAL A 52 5.59 -17.54 -36.79
C VAL A 52 5.34 -17.24 -35.32
N GLN A 53 4.67 -18.16 -34.62
CA GLN A 53 4.47 -18.02 -33.18
C GLN A 53 5.80 -17.85 -32.44
N VAL A 54 5.87 -16.83 -31.59
CA VAL A 54 7.05 -16.47 -30.80
C VAL A 54 6.83 -16.91 -29.36
N LYS A 55 7.81 -17.61 -28.77
CA LYS A 55 7.87 -17.83 -27.33
C LYS A 55 8.61 -16.68 -26.68
N VAL A 56 7.96 -15.97 -25.77
CA VAL A 56 8.56 -14.93 -24.95
C VAL A 56 8.83 -15.49 -23.56
N THR A 57 10.06 -15.34 -23.09
CA THR A 57 10.51 -15.85 -21.78
C THR A 57 11.15 -14.72 -21.00
N ALA A 58 10.67 -14.51 -19.77
CA ALA A 58 11.26 -13.61 -18.80
C ALA A 58 11.89 -14.42 -17.66
N VAL A 59 13.18 -14.19 -17.39
CA VAL A 59 13.91 -14.84 -16.30
C VAL A 59 14.33 -13.75 -15.31
N ALA A 60 13.79 -13.82 -14.10
CA ALA A 60 14.14 -12.95 -12.99
C ALA A 60 15.16 -13.65 -12.09
N THR A 61 16.36 -13.09 -12.00
CA THR A 61 17.48 -13.64 -11.19
C THR A 61 17.78 -12.70 -10.04
N PRO A 62 17.73 -13.14 -8.78
CA PRO A 62 18.18 -12.33 -7.65
C PRO A 62 19.66 -11.93 -7.84
N THR A 63 19.99 -10.66 -7.66
CA THR A 63 21.37 -10.15 -7.78
C THR A 63 22.20 -10.38 -6.52
N SER A 64 21.53 -10.67 -5.40
CA SER A 64 22.12 -10.97 -4.10
C SER A 64 21.29 -12.02 -3.37
N GLY A 65 21.95 -12.93 -2.65
CA GLY A 65 21.28 -13.98 -1.85
C GLY A 65 21.23 -15.37 -2.50
N SER A 66 20.57 -16.32 -1.84
CA SER A 66 20.48 -17.74 -2.23
C SER A 66 19.22 -18.10 -3.04
N GLY A 67 18.55 -17.11 -3.62
CA GLY A 67 17.33 -17.34 -4.39
C GLY A 67 17.60 -17.95 -5.76
N SER A 68 16.79 -18.93 -6.15
CA SER A 68 16.84 -19.49 -7.51
C SER A 68 16.19 -18.53 -8.52
N PRO A 69 16.65 -18.52 -9.79
CA PRO A 69 15.97 -17.78 -10.84
C PRO A 69 14.53 -18.24 -11.02
N VAL A 70 13.63 -17.29 -11.25
CA VAL A 70 12.22 -17.55 -11.55
C VAL A 70 11.99 -17.30 -13.03
N THR A 71 11.34 -18.24 -13.72
CA THR A 71 11.10 -18.17 -15.16
C THR A 71 9.60 -18.09 -15.45
N PHE A 72 9.23 -17.15 -16.30
CA PHE A 72 7.89 -16.95 -16.82
C PHE A 72 7.92 -17.03 -18.34
N SER A 73 6.87 -17.55 -18.97
CA SER A 73 6.81 -17.57 -20.42
C SER A 73 5.38 -17.52 -20.95
N THR A 74 5.24 -16.95 -22.15
CA THR A 74 4.01 -16.95 -22.94
C THR A 74 4.34 -17.21 -24.40
N THR A 75 3.33 -17.52 -25.20
CA THR A 75 3.44 -17.58 -26.65
C THR A 75 2.49 -16.56 -27.29
N VAL A 76 2.96 -15.94 -28.37
CA VAL A 76 2.24 -14.88 -29.09
C VAL A 76 2.32 -15.11 -30.59
N ASN A 77 1.25 -14.78 -31.31
CA ASN A 77 1.21 -14.90 -32.77
C ASN A 77 1.37 -13.51 -33.40
N PRO A 78 2.23 -13.34 -34.42
CA PRO A 78 2.33 -12.09 -35.16
C PRO A 78 1.07 -11.82 -35.99
N ASN A 79 0.83 -10.55 -36.27
CA ASN A 79 -0.13 -10.12 -37.30
C ASN A 79 0.43 -10.39 -38.71
N ASN A 80 -0.33 -10.03 -39.75
CA ASN A 80 0.08 -10.22 -41.15
C ASN A 80 1.34 -9.42 -41.55
N GLU A 81 1.78 -8.47 -40.74
CA GLU A 81 2.97 -7.64 -40.96
C GLU A 81 4.18 -8.13 -40.15
N GLY A 82 4.04 -9.22 -39.40
CA GLY A 82 5.10 -9.75 -38.55
C GLY A 82 5.28 -9.00 -37.23
N ASN A 83 4.27 -8.23 -36.80
CA ASN A 83 4.29 -7.43 -35.58
C ASN A 83 3.45 -8.08 -34.47
N VAL A 84 3.91 -7.93 -33.22
CA VAL A 84 3.21 -8.33 -32.00
C VAL A 84 3.25 -7.17 -31.01
N SER A 85 2.11 -6.88 -30.37
CA SER A 85 2.04 -6.17 -29.09
C SER A 85 1.46 -7.12 -28.07
N GLY A 86 2.26 -7.49 -27.06
CA GLY A 86 1.95 -8.59 -26.16
C GLY A 86 2.20 -8.26 -24.70
N SER A 87 1.74 -9.16 -23.84
CA SER A 87 1.95 -9.09 -22.40
C SER A 87 2.30 -10.46 -21.81
N LEU A 88 3.09 -10.45 -20.74
CA LEU A 88 3.47 -11.63 -19.97
C LEU A 88 3.35 -11.31 -18.48
N SER A 89 2.47 -12.01 -17.77
CA SER A 89 2.36 -11.89 -16.32
C SER A 89 3.61 -12.45 -15.62
N ILE A 90 4.17 -11.68 -14.70
CA ILE A 90 5.39 -12.00 -13.94
C ILE A 90 5.14 -11.75 -12.45
N ASN A 91 4.41 -12.66 -11.83
CA ASN A 91 3.94 -12.52 -10.45
C ASN A 91 4.89 -13.24 -9.50
N PHE A 92 5.41 -12.53 -8.49
CA PHE A 92 6.22 -13.12 -7.44
C PHE A 92 5.33 -13.67 -6.32
N GLY A 93 5.71 -14.81 -5.74
CA GLY A 93 5.01 -15.41 -4.61
C GLY A 93 5.38 -14.73 -3.29
N ASP A 94 4.59 -14.97 -2.24
CA ASP A 94 4.77 -14.37 -0.90
C ASP A 94 6.13 -14.65 -0.25
N SER A 95 6.83 -15.70 -0.69
CA SER A 95 8.16 -16.10 -0.19
C SER A 95 9.28 -15.81 -1.18
N ALA A 96 9.02 -15.02 -2.23
CA ALA A 96 10.07 -14.55 -3.12
C ALA A 96 11.09 -13.73 -2.31
N PRO A 97 12.40 -13.96 -2.47
CA PRO A 97 13.40 -13.09 -1.87
C PRO A 97 13.20 -11.64 -2.31
N GLU A 98 13.27 -10.72 -1.35
CA GLU A 98 13.15 -9.29 -1.64
C GLU A 98 14.48 -8.68 -2.05
N GLY A 99 14.41 -7.56 -2.78
CA GLY A 99 15.57 -6.78 -3.18
C GLY A 99 15.82 -6.79 -4.68
N ALA A 100 17.07 -6.56 -5.08
CA ALA A 100 17.41 -6.30 -6.48
C ALA A 100 17.48 -7.59 -7.32
N TYR A 101 16.86 -7.55 -8.50
CA TYR A 101 16.81 -8.61 -9.49
C TYR A 101 17.28 -8.12 -10.85
N THR A 102 17.93 -9.01 -11.62
CA THR A 102 18.13 -8.84 -13.05
C THR A 102 17.02 -9.59 -13.79
N LEU A 103 16.19 -8.86 -14.53
CA LEU A 103 15.14 -9.39 -15.37
C LEU A 103 15.64 -9.45 -16.82
N VAL A 104 15.79 -10.65 -17.36
CA VAL A 104 16.16 -10.88 -18.76
C VAL A 104 14.93 -11.32 -19.52
N VAL A 105 14.50 -10.52 -20.50
CA VAL A 105 13.41 -10.84 -21.41
C VAL A 105 13.99 -11.25 -22.75
N SER A 106 13.57 -12.41 -23.23
CA SER A 106 14.00 -13.01 -24.48
C SER A 106 12.79 -13.43 -25.30
N ALA A 107 12.98 -13.45 -26.62
CA ALA A 107 11.99 -13.96 -27.55
C ALA A 107 12.68 -14.92 -28.53
N ALA A 108 12.00 -16.00 -28.89
CA ALA A 108 12.50 -16.98 -29.84
C ALA A 108 11.36 -17.60 -30.65
N GLU A 109 11.66 -17.84 -31.92
CA GLU A 109 10.87 -18.65 -32.86
C GLU A 109 11.68 -19.91 -33.20
N PRO A 110 11.09 -20.93 -33.85
CA PRO A 110 11.86 -22.00 -34.46
C PRO A 110 12.98 -21.45 -35.36
N ASN A 111 14.23 -21.70 -34.98
CA ASN A 111 15.45 -21.29 -35.68
C ASN A 111 15.75 -19.77 -35.75
N ASN A 112 15.01 -18.92 -35.02
CA ASN A 112 15.29 -17.49 -34.96
C ASN A 112 15.23 -16.98 -33.51
N THR A 113 16.15 -16.08 -33.15
CA THR A 113 16.19 -15.46 -31.82
C THR A 113 16.20 -13.95 -31.97
N TYR A 114 15.84 -13.25 -30.91
CA TYR A 114 15.78 -11.80 -30.86
C TYR A 114 16.78 -11.31 -29.83
N ALA A 115 17.32 -10.10 -30.02
CA ALA A 115 18.17 -9.47 -29.01
C ALA A 115 17.42 -9.40 -27.67
N THR A 116 18.06 -9.84 -26.60
CA THR A 116 17.46 -9.83 -25.26
C THR A 116 17.40 -8.42 -24.69
N GLN A 117 16.40 -8.19 -23.86
CA GLN A 117 16.29 -6.98 -23.04
C GLN A 117 16.66 -7.34 -21.61
N THR A 118 17.54 -6.55 -20.99
CA THR A 118 17.99 -6.75 -19.61
C THR A 118 17.64 -5.53 -18.79
N LEU A 119 16.90 -5.72 -17.69
CA LEU A 119 16.41 -4.68 -16.80
C LEU A 119 16.84 -5.00 -15.37
N ASN A 120 17.24 -3.97 -14.62
CA ASN A 120 17.42 -4.11 -13.17
C ASN A 120 16.12 -3.68 -12.49
N VAL A 121 15.54 -4.52 -11.67
CA VAL A 121 14.24 -4.29 -10.99
C VAL A 121 14.37 -4.62 -9.51
N ILE A 122 13.39 -4.19 -8.70
CA ILE A 122 13.37 -4.44 -7.26
C ILE A 122 12.14 -5.29 -6.97
N VAL A 123 12.32 -6.50 -6.44
CA VAL A 123 11.22 -7.34 -5.99
C VAL A 123 10.87 -6.99 -4.56
N ASP A 124 9.60 -6.70 -4.33
CA ASP A 124 9.05 -6.39 -3.01
C ASP A 124 7.65 -6.99 -2.88
N VAL A 125 7.50 -7.96 -1.97
CA VAL A 125 6.26 -8.70 -1.75
C VAL A 125 5.67 -8.46 -0.37
N THR A 126 6.30 -7.60 0.43
CA THR A 126 5.82 -7.25 1.76
C THR A 126 4.83 -6.11 1.64
N ALA A 127 3.64 -6.29 2.22
CA ALA A 127 2.65 -5.23 2.24
C ALA A 127 2.92 -4.26 3.40
N PRO A 128 2.57 -2.96 3.24
CA PRO A 128 2.71 -1.97 4.31
C PRO A 128 2.03 -2.40 5.60
N LYS A 129 2.60 -2.09 6.76
CA LYS A 129 2.02 -2.50 8.06
C LYS A 129 1.75 -1.31 8.96
N PHE A 130 0.51 -1.17 9.45
CA PHE A 130 0.18 -0.17 10.47
C PHE A 130 0.64 -0.64 11.86
N VAL A 131 1.56 0.10 12.49
CA VAL A 131 2.14 -0.21 13.81
C VAL A 131 1.60 0.65 14.94
N GLU A 132 1.12 1.85 14.62
CA GLU A 132 0.40 2.73 15.54
C GLU A 132 -0.88 3.18 14.89
N LEU A 133 -1.98 3.21 15.65
CA LEU A 133 -3.29 3.61 15.13
C LEU A 133 -4.14 4.24 16.23
N SER A 134 -4.60 5.46 15.99
CA SER A 134 -5.49 6.21 16.88
C SER A 134 -6.52 7.00 16.06
N PRO A 135 -7.77 7.10 16.52
CA PRO A 135 -8.31 6.45 17.73
C PRO A 135 -8.50 4.94 17.57
N ALA A 136 -8.76 4.25 18.67
CA ALA A 136 -9.15 2.85 18.65
C ALA A 136 -10.55 2.65 18.07
N ASN A 137 -10.80 1.48 17.49
CA ASN A 137 -12.11 1.09 16.97
C ASN A 137 -13.16 1.05 18.10
N GLY A 138 -14.37 1.52 17.81
CA GLY A 138 -15.49 1.61 18.74
C GLY A 138 -15.49 2.88 19.61
N GLY A 139 -14.55 3.80 19.41
CA GLY A 139 -14.49 5.07 20.13
C GLY A 139 -15.59 6.07 19.75
N PHE A 140 -15.71 7.11 20.58
CA PHE A 140 -16.66 8.21 20.39
C PHE A 140 -15.91 9.52 20.13
N PHE A 141 -16.51 10.42 19.35
CA PHE A 141 -15.99 11.78 19.17
C PHE A 141 -17.14 12.79 18.96
N ARG A 142 -16.85 14.07 19.16
CA ARG A 142 -17.87 15.16 19.23
C ARG A 142 -17.79 16.20 18.12
N SER A 143 -16.60 16.44 17.59
CA SER A 143 -16.35 17.49 16.61
C SER A 143 -15.21 17.05 15.71
N ILE A 144 -14.00 17.53 15.95
CA ILE A 144 -12.83 17.13 15.18
C ILE A 144 -12.38 15.73 15.61
N LEU A 145 -12.34 14.83 14.64
CA LEU A 145 -11.70 13.53 14.75
C LEU A 145 -10.28 13.63 14.23
N ARG A 146 -9.30 13.43 15.10
CA ARG A 146 -7.87 13.38 14.73
C ARG A 146 -7.43 11.93 14.56
N VAL A 147 -7.15 11.55 13.31
CA VAL A 147 -6.65 10.22 12.95
C VAL A 147 -5.13 10.29 12.88
N ARG A 148 -4.47 9.42 13.65
CA ARG A 148 -3.02 9.26 13.64
C ARG A 148 -2.68 7.80 13.36
N ALA A 149 -1.71 7.58 12.48
CA ALA A 149 -1.19 6.25 12.25
C ALA A 149 0.30 6.30 11.90
N ARG A 150 1.00 5.18 12.12
CA ARG A 150 2.35 4.96 11.61
C ARG A 150 2.39 3.70 10.76
N VAL A 151 2.97 3.82 9.57
CA VAL A 151 3.17 2.74 8.61
C VAL A 151 4.62 2.29 8.66
N GLU A 152 4.84 1.01 8.84
CA GLU A 152 6.12 0.33 8.69
C GLU A 152 6.16 -0.21 7.26
N GLU A 153 6.89 0.49 6.38
CA GLU A 153 7.12 0.10 4.99
C GLU A 153 8.37 0.83 4.45
N ALA A 154 9.31 0.11 3.86
CA ALA A 154 10.56 0.68 3.34
C ALA A 154 10.36 1.37 1.99
N ASN A 155 9.45 0.84 1.17
CA ASN A 155 9.19 1.32 -0.19
C ASN A 155 7.82 1.98 -0.33
N LEU A 156 7.37 2.67 0.72
CA LEU A 156 6.06 3.32 0.75
C LEU A 156 5.92 4.29 -0.43
N GLU A 157 4.83 4.14 -1.18
CA GLU A 157 4.51 5.05 -2.28
C GLU A 157 3.56 6.13 -1.77
N ASN A 158 2.42 5.72 -1.23
CA ASN A 158 1.41 6.62 -0.76
C ASN A 158 0.48 5.99 0.30
N TRP A 159 -0.25 6.85 0.99
CA TRP A 159 -1.39 6.49 1.81
C TRP A 159 -2.56 7.43 1.53
N ARG A 160 -3.76 6.97 1.88
CA ARG A 160 -5.01 7.72 1.78
C ARG A 160 -5.94 7.44 2.95
N VAL A 161 -6.58 8.47 3.48
CA VAL A 161 -7.62 8.37 4.51
C VAL A 161 -8.97 8.79 3.94
N ARG A 162 -10.03 8.07 4.25
CA ARG A 162 -11.41 8.41 3.87
C ARG A 162 -12.33 8.24 5.05
N VAL A 163 -13.40 9.03 5.09
CA VAL A 163 -14.48 8.86 6.06
C VAL A 163 -15.78 8.62 5.31
N ASN A 164 -16.48 7.53 5.62
CA ASN A 164 -17.71 7.09 4.92
C ASN A 164 -17.53 7.03 3.39
N ASN A 165 -16.40 6.48 2.95
CA ASN A 165 -15.97 6.41 1.55
C ASN A 165 -15.77 7.75 0.84
N GLN A 166 -15.79 8.88 1.57
CA GLN A 166 -15.51 10.21 1.03
C GLN A 166 -14.09 10.66 1.39
N ASP A 167 -13.48 11.44 0.50
CA ASP A 167 -12.23 12.12 0.80
C ASP A 167 -12.46 13.24 1.80
N ILE A 168 -11.44 13.49 2.63
CA ILE A 168 -11.39 14.59 3.57
C ILE A 168 -10.23 15.53 3.17
N PRO A 169 -10.15 16.75 3.70
CA PRO A 169 -9.00 17.61 3.45
C PRO A 169 -7.68 16.96 3.88
N ASN A 170 -6.62 17.16 3.09
CA ASN A 170 -5.25 16.67 3.40
C ASN A 170 -5.18 15.16 3.68
N ASN A 171 -5.94 14.37 2.92
CA ASN A 171 -6.13 12.96 3.21
C ASN A 171 -5.18 12.01 2.48
N THR A 172 -4.13 12.52 1.87
CA THR A 172 -3.10 11.73 1.19
C THR A 172 -1.71 12.18 1.62
N GLY A 173 -0.74 11.28 1.47
CA GLY A 173 0.67 11.57 1.69
C GLY A 173 1.54 10.36 1.37
N SER A 174 2.84 10.49 1.58
CA SER A 174 3.84 9.45 1.27
C SER A 174 4.85 9.23 2.41
N THR A 175 4.66 9.91 3.55
CA THR A 175 5.45 9.71 4.77
C THR A 175 4.94 8.52 5.57
N ASP A 176 5.82 7.92 6.37
CA ASP A 176 5.48 6.81 7.28
C ASP A 176 4.55 7.25 8.42
N VAL A 177 4.47 8.54 8.73
CA VAL A 177 3.54 9.12 9.70
C VAL A 177 2.32 9.70 8.99
N ILE A 178 1.14 9.32 9.48
CA ILE A 178 -0.17 9.84 9.06
C ILE A 178 -0.75 10.66 10.21
N SER A 179 -1.16 11.89 9.92
CA SER A 179 -1.90 12.74 10.85
C SER A 179 -2.90 13.58 10.07
N VAL A 180 -4.18 13.22 10.15
CA VAL A 180 -5.26 13.91 9.43
C VAL A 180 -6.38 14.27 10.39
N ASP A 181 -7.03 15.39 10.11
CA ASP A 181 -8.18 15.86 10.89
C ASP A 181 -9.43 15.79 10.03
N TYR A 182 -10.48 15.22 10.59
CA TYR A 182 -11.82 15.21 10.03
C TYR A 182 -12.73 16.08 10.87
N ASP A 183 -13.28 17.15 10.27
CA ASP A 183 -14.30 17.98 10.90
C ASP A 183 -15.70 17.45 10.55
N ALA A 184 -16.42 16.98 11.57
CA ALA A 184 -17.78 16.47 11.42
C ALA A 184 -18.88 17.55 11.48
N THR A 185 -18.55 18.84 11.43
CA THR A 185 -19.54 19.94 11.39
C THR A 185 -20.56 19.79 10.26
N GLY A 186 -20.16 19.23 9.11
CA GLY A 186 -21.05 18.94 7.98
C GLY A 186 -21.96 17.73 8.16
N VAL A 187 -21.82 16.96 9.25
CA VAL A 187 -22.62 15.75 9.50
C VAL A 187 -23.94 16.12 10.17
N THR A 188 -25.05 15.77 9.52
CA THR A 188 -26.40 16.20 9.91
C THR A 188 -26.97 15.46 11.11
N ALA A 189 -26.53 14.24 11.38
CA ALA A 189 -27.01 13.42 12.50
C ALA A 189 -25.86 12.64 13.16
N ASP A 190 -25.99 12.41 14.46
CA ASP A 190 -25.09 11.54 15.21
C ASP A 190 -25.18 10.09 14.72
N GLY A 191 -24.15 9.29 14.99
CA GLY A 191 -24.10 7.89 14.61
C GLY A 191 -22.75 7.44 14.08
N SER A 192 -22.76 6.25 13.47
CA SER A 192 -21.53 5.57 13.02
C SER A 192 -20.81 6.32 11.91
N GLN A 193 -19.49 6.40 12.04
CA GLN A 193 -18.55 7.00 11.10
C GLN A 193 -17.45 5.97 10.83
N SER A 194 -17.21 5.64 9.56
CA SER A 194 -16.23 4.65 9.15
C SER A 194 -15.00 5.33 8.54
N VAL A 195 -13.88 5.28 9.25
CA VAL A 195 -12.59 5.77 8.77
C VAL A 195 -11.86 4.62 8.08
N ARG A 196 -11.54 4.77 6.80
CA ARG A 196 -10.74 3.84 6.02
C ARG A 196 -9.38 4.45 5.72
N ILE A 197 -8.31 3.76 6.10
CA ILE A 197 -6.93 4.13 5.82
C ILE A 197 -6.34 3.07 4.90
N THR A 198 -5.82 3.48 3.76
CA THR A 198 -5.14 2.63 2.79
C THR A 198 -3.69 3.08 2.70
N ALA A 199 -2.74 2.15 2.74
CA ALA A 199 -1.33 2.39 2.44
C ALA A 199 -0.90 1.45 1.31
N THR A 200 -0.12 1.98 0.37
CA THR A 200 0.34 1.29 -0.83
C THR A 200 1.83 1.56 -1.02
N ASP A 201 2.61 0.50 -1.29
CA ASP A 201 4.03 0.61 -1.63
C ASP A 201 4.24 0.77 -3.15
N LYS A 202 5.50 0.95 -3.55
CA LYS A 202 5.88 1.10 -4.97
C LYS A 202 5.70 -0.17 -5.81
N ALA A 203 5.66 -1.35 -5.19
CA ALA A 203 5.40 -2.62 -5.85
C ALA A 203 3.89 -2.90 -5.99
N GLY A 204 3.04 -2.00 -5.49
CA GLY A 204 1.60 -2.12 -5.52
C GLY A 204 1.01 -3.01 -4.42
N ASN A 205 1.79 -3.43 -3.42
CA ASN A 205 1.22 -4.13 -2.27
C ASN A 205 0.42 -3.13 -1.42
N GLU A 206 -0.77 -3.53 -0.96
CA GLU A 206 -1.72 -2.67 -0.27
C GLU A 206 -2.14 -3.27 1.08
N THR A 207 -2.21 -2.41 2.10
CA THR A 207 -2.90 -2.73 3.36
C THR A 207 -3.99 -1.70 3.64
N VAL A 208 -5.17 -2.20 4.03
CA VAL A 208 -6.33 -1.39 4.42
C VAL A 208 -6.66 -1.61 5.89
N LYS A 209 -6.89 -0.52 6.61
CA LYS A 209 -7.46 -0.52 7.97
C LYS A 209 -8.75 0.27 8.01
N THR A 210 -9.73 -0.27 8.73
CA THR A 210 -11.00 0.41 8.98
C THR A 210 -11.19 0.59 10.47
N ILE A 211 -11.48 1.82 10.88
CA ILE A 211 -11.82 2.20 12.25
C ILE A 211 -13.25 2.71 12.23
N ASN A 212 -14.13 2.05 12.97
CA ASN A 212 -15.51 2.48 13.15
C ASN A 212 -15.61 3.27 14.45
N LEU A 213 -16.20 4.44 14.38
CA LEU A 213 -16.36 5.38 15.49
C LEU A 213 -17.80 5.87 15.53
N THR A 214 -18.22 6.43 16.65
CA THR A 214 -19.54 7.06 16.77
C THR A 214 -19.38 8.56 16.99
N LEU A 215 -19.97 9.35 16.09
CA LEU A 215 -20.21 10.78 16.35
C LEU A 215 -21.33 10.87 17.38
N ASP A 216 -21.03 11.42 18.55
CA ASP A 216 -21.99 11.55 19.65
C ASP A 216 -21.83 12.93 20.32
N ARG A 217 -22.72 13.84 19.96
CA ARG A 217 -22.79 15.23 20.43
C ARG A 217 -23.78 15.40 21.57
N ILE A 218 -24.59 14.39 21.87
CA ILE A 218 -25.59 14.43 22.93
C ILE A 218 -24.87 14.17 24.26
N ARG A 219 -25.30 14.87 25.31
CA ARG A 219 -24.77 14.66 26.66
C ARG A 219 -25.68 13.66 27.39
N PRO A 220 -25.13 12.79 28.23
CA PRO A 220 -25.94 11.92 29.06
C PRO A 220 -26.78 12.76 30.03
N THR A 221 -27.94 12.23 30.40
CA THR A 221 -28.77 12.75 31.47
C THR A 221 -28.50 11.96 32.76
N VAL A 222 -28.46 12.67 33.89
CA VAL A 222 -28.23 12.07 35.20
C VAL A 222 -29.35 12.48 36.14
N GLN A 223 -29.97 11.51 36.79
CA GLN A 223 -31.02 11.72 37.77
C GLN A 223 -30.69 10.97 39.06
N ILE A 224 -30.78 11.66 40.21
CA ILE A 224 -30.73 10.99 41.51
C ILE A 224 -32.10 10.37 41.76
N VAL A 225 -32.14 9.04 41.81
CA VAL A 225 -33.34 8.26 42.14
C VAL A 225 -33.51 8.15 43.66
N TYR A 226 -32.39 8.06 44.39
CA TYR A 226 -32.38 8.02 45.85
C TYR A 226 -31.06 8.61 46.40
N PRO A 227 -31.07 9.35 47.51
CA PRO A 227 -32.22 9.71 48.34
C PRO A 227 -33.16 10.71 47.66
N THR A 228 -34.45 10.61 47.97
CA THR A 228 -35.46 11.59 47.54
C THR A 228 -35.50 12.78 48.51
N SER A 229 -36.14 13.88 48.10
CA SER A 229 -36.34 15.06 48.97
C SER A 229 -37.07 14.79 50.29
N THR A 230 -37.79 13.67 50.39
CA THR A 230 -38.52 13.26 51.60
C THR A 230 -37.74 12.25 52.45
N THR A 231 -36.61 11.74 51.97
CA THR A 231 -35.79 10.76 52.70
C THR A 231 -35.21 11.41 53.95
N ARG A 232 -35.37 10.75 55.11
CA ARG A 232 -34.76 11.18 56.38
C ARG A 232 -33.42 10.48 56.56
N LEU A 233 -32.37 11.24 56.78
CA LEU A 233 -31.02 10.73 56.98
C LEU A 233 -30.64 10.84 58.46
N SER A 234 -30.05 9.79 59.02
CA SER A 234 -29.58 9.77 60.41
C SER A 234 -28.10 10.14 60.49
N VAL A 235 -27.71 10.84 61.55
CA VAL A 235 -26.31 11.18 61.81
C VAL A 235 -25.50 9.89 61.98
N GLY A 236 -24.39 9.78 61.24
CA GLY A 236 -23.51 8.59 61.25
C GLY A 236 -24.07 7.37 60.52
N GLY A 237 -25.22 7.49 59.85
CA GLY A 237 -25.81 6.40 59.06
C GLY A 237 -25.18 6.27 57.66
N LEU A 238 -25.19 5.06 57.12
CA LEU A 238 -24.86 4.82 55.71
C LEU A 238 -26.01 5.30 54.82
N VAL A 239 -25.70 6.10 53.80
CA VAL A 239 -26.66 6.56 52.81
C VAL A 239 -26.34 5.91 51.47
N THR A 240 -27.21 5.03 51.01
CA THR A 240 -27.15 4.53 49.64
C THR A 240 -27.51 5.66 48.70
N VAL A 241 -26.77 5.81 47.60
CA VAL A 241 -27.14 6.73 46.52
C VAL A 241 -27.41 5.92 45.28
N LEU A 242 -28.61 6.06 44.74
CA LEU A 242 -29.01 5.46 43.49
C LEU A 242 -29.15 6.58 42.47
N VAL A 243 -28.36 6.50 41.41
CA VAL A 243 -28.45 7.38 40.24
C VAL A 243 -28.91 6.57 39.04
N ASP A 244 -29.76 7.18 38.24
CA ASP A 244 -30.06 6.73 36.90
C ASP A 244 -29.29 7.62 35.92
N ILE A 245 -28.56 6.97 35.01
CA ILE A 245 -27.79 7.65 33.98
C ILE A 245 -28.25 7.09 32.65
N SER A 246 -28.78 7.98 31.82
CA SER A 246 -29.30 7.63 30.51
C SER A 246 -28.55 8.38 29.43
N ASP A 247 -28.24 7.67 28.34
CA ASP A 247 -27.65 8.23 27.14
C ASP A 247 -28.23 7.48 25.93
N ALA A 248 -28.25 8.14 24.76
CA ALA A 248 -28.67 7.49 23.52
C ALA A 248 -27.73 6.33 23.15
N SER A 249 -26.45 6.44 23.50
CA SER A 249 -25.42 5.43 23.32
C SER A 249 -25.14 4.72 24.65
N SER A 250 -25.57 3.46 24.79
CA SER A 250 -25.44 2.72 26.06
C SER A 250 -23.98 2.45 26.52
N SER A 251 -23.00 2.66 25.65
CA SER A 251 -21.56 2.54 25.93
C SER A 251 -20.79 3.87 25.87
N SER A 252 -21.47 5.03 25.74
CA SER A 252 -20.80 6.35 25.77
C SER A 252 -20.51 6.84 27.18
N VAL A 253 -21.12 6.22 28.19
CA VAL A 253 -20.98 6.57 29.61
C VAL A 253 -19.96 5.66 30.29
N ASP A 254 -18.87 6.24 30.78
CA ASP A 254 -17.99 5.58 31.74
C ASP A 254 -18.62 5.64 33.13
N LYS A 255 -19.07 4.49 33.63
CA LYS A 255 -19.75 4.37 34.94
C LYS A 255 -18.77 4.31 36.12
N THR A 256 -17.46 4.28 35.86
CA THR A 256 -16.44 4.18 36.92
C THR A 256 -16.07 5.54 37.54
N GLY A 257 -16.50 6.66 36.94
CA GLY A 257 -16.20 8.03 37.39
C GLY A 257 -17.38 8.77 38.03
N ILE A 258 -18.28 8.10 38.75
CA ILE A 258 -19.42 8.75 39.40
C ILE A 258 -18.99 9.32 40.75
N ASP A 259 -18.84 10.64 40.84
CA ASP A 259 -18.64 11.34 42.10
C ASP A 259 -19.98 11.76 42.71
N VAL A 260 -20.25 11.28 43.92
CA VAL A 260 -21.40 11.69 44.73
C VAL A 260 -20.93 12.71 45.76
N ILE A 261 -21.42 13.95 45.65
CA ILE A 261 -21.07 15.03 46.57
C ILE A 261 -22.26 15.33 47.46
N ALA A 262 -22.08 15.17 48.77
CA ALA A 262 -23.04 15.59 49.78
C ALA A 262 -22.62 16.94 50.38
N LYS A 263 -23.57 17.88 50.49
CA LYS A 263 -23.37 19.19 51.11
C LYS A 263 -24.53 19.53 52.03
N THR A 264 -24.25 20.30 53.07
CA THR A 264 -25.28 20.97 53.87
C THR A 264 -25.99 22.03 53.03
N LEU A 265 -27.14 22.53 53.51
CA LEU A 265 -27.85 23.64 52.87
C LEU A 265 -27.02 24.93 52.81
N GLU A 266 -26.04 25.05 53.70
CA GLU A 266 -25.07 26.16 53.74
C GLU A 266 -23.86 25.93 52.82
N GLY A 267 -23.81 24.79 52.12
CA GLY A 267 -22.79 24.46 51.13
C GLY A 267 -21.53 23.78 51.69
N ALA A 268 -21.48 23.47 52.98
CA ALA A 268 -20.36 22.73 53.59
C ALA A 268 -20.41 21.26 53.16
N TYR A 269 -19.25 20.68 52.82
CA TYR A 269 -19.15 19.25 52.50
C TYR A 269 -19.45 18.42 53.76
N ILE A 270 -20.17 17.30 53.58
CA ILE A 270 -20.48 16.31 54.62
C ILE A 270 -19.48 15.17 54.55
#